data_AF-A0A7J2YES9-F1
#
_entry.id   AF-A0A7J2YES9-F1
#
_cell.length_a   1.000
_cell.length_b   1.000
_cell.length_c   1.000
_cell.angle_alpha   90.00
_cell.angle_beta   90.00
_cell.angle_gamma   90.00
#
_symmetry.space_group_name_H-M   'P 1'
#
loop_
_entity.id
_entity.type
_entity.pdbx_description
1 polymer ?
#
loop_
_entity_poly.entity_id
_entity_poly.type
_entity_poly.pdbx_seq_one_letter_code
_entity_poly.pdbx_strand_id
1 'polypeptide(L)' 'ILAAAHEIMRYAAELADEAREIEKYGDTLVRTPHSSDGTILFKEKLMEEARGR' A
#
# COMPACT_ATOMS: atom_id res chain seq x y z
N ILE A 1 7.53 1.83 30.00
CA ILE A 1 7.04 2.80 28.97
C ILE A 1 7.61 2.46 27.59
N LEU A 2 8.94 2.41 27.42
CA LEU A 2 9.56 2.06 26.11
C LEU A 2 9.11 0.71 25.53
N ALA A 3 9.05 -0.35 26.34
CA ALA A 3 8.56 -1.66 25.88
C ALA A 3 7.10 -1.62 25.41
N ALA A 4 6.23 -0.89 26.12
CA ALA A 4 4.83 -0.71 25.73
C ALA A 4 4.70 0.05 24.40
N ALA A 5 5.57 1.01 24.12
CA ALA A 5 5.59 1.70 22.83
C ALA A 5 5.95 0.76 21.66
N HIS A 6 6.90 -0.16 21.86
CA HIS A 6 7.23 -1.17 20.85
C HIS A 6 6.09 -2.18 20.64
N GLU A 7 5.39 -2.59 21.70
CA GLU A 7 4.20 -3.44 21.54
C GLU A 7 3.07 -2.75 20.78
N ILE A 8 2.84 -1.46 21.02
CA ILE A 8 1.88 -0.66 20.23
C ILE A 8 2.30 -0.62 18.75
N MET A 9 3.60 -0.43 18.48
CA MET A 9 4.11 -0.44 17.10
C MET A 9 3.91 -1.80 16.43
N ARG A 10 4.07 -2.91 17.17
CA ARG A 10 3.80 -4.27 16.65
C ARG A 10 2.34 -4.40 16.20
N TYR A 11 1.39 -4.03 17.06
CA TYR A 11 -0.03 -4.08 16.68
C TYR A 11 -0.38 -3.12 15.53
N ALA A 12 0.24 -1.94 15.49
CA ALA A 12 0.04 -1.01 14.38
C ALA A 12 0.55 -1.58 13.05
N ALA A 13 1.69 -2.29 13.05
CA ALA A 13 2.21 -2.97 11.87
C ALA A 13 1.30 -4.12 11.42
N GLU A 14 0.78 -4.92 12.35
CA GLU A 14 -0.20 -5.99 12.06
C GLU A 14 -1.47 -5.43 11.42
N LEU A 15 -2.03 -4.33 11.96
CA LEU A 15 -3.20 -3.66 11.39
C LEU A 15 -2.94 -3.07 9.99
N ALA A 16 -1.75 -2.53 9.75
CA ALA A 16 -1.38 -2.00 8.44
C ALA A 16 -1.24 -3.11 7.39
N ASP A 17 -0.73 -4.28 7.78
CA ASP A 17 -0.65 -5.46 6.91
C ASP A 17 -2.05 -6.00 6.60
N GLU A 18 -2.92 -6.15 7.60
CA GLU A 18 -4.30 -6.57 7.40
C GLU A 18 -5.05 -5.65 6.43
N ALA A 19 -4.93 -4.33 6.61
CA ALA A 19 -5.50 -3.36 5.68
C ALA A 19 -4.98 -3.53 4.25
N ARG A 20 -3.68 -3.81 4.09
CA ARG A 20 -3.09 -4.06 2.77
C ARG A 20 -3.60 -5.36 2.13
N GLU A 21 -3.79 -6.42 2.90
CA GLU A 21 -4.35 -7.69 2.40
C GLU A 21 -5.80 -7.54 1.96
N ILE A 22 -6.60 -6.73 2.68
CA ILE A 22 -7.98 -6.39 2.27
C ILE A 22 -7.99 -5.76 0.87
N GLU A 23 -7.13 -4.78 0.62
CA GLU A 23 -7.02 -4.12 -0.69
C GLU A 23 -6.54 -5.06 -1.81
N LYS A 24 -5.67 -6.03 -1.49
CA LYS A 24 -5.28 -7.07 -2.45
C LYS A 24 -6.45 -7.98 -2.81
N TYR A 25 -7.21 -8.41 -1.80
CA TYR A 25 -8.36 -9.29 -2.00
C TYR A 25 -9.45 -8.60 -2.83
N GLY A 26 -9.66 -7.30 -2.62
CA GLY A 26 -10.59 -6.48 -3.39
C GLY A 26 -10.13 -6.10 -4.81
N ASP A 27 -8.87 -6.38 -5.18
CA ASP A 27 -8.23 -5.85 -6.40
C ASP A 27 -8.30 -4.30 -6.50
N THR A 28 -8.19 -3.62 -5.35
CA THR A 28 -8.30 -2.15 -5.20
C THR A 28 -7.01 -1.49 -4.71
N LEU A 29 -5.91 -2.24 -4.61
CA LEU A 29 -4.65 -1.75 -4.06
C LEU A 29 -4.03 -0.61 -4.90
N VAL A 30 -4.03 0.60 -4.37
CA VAL A 30 -3.41 1.78 -5.00
C VAL A 30 -1.90 1.60 -5.16
N ARG A 31 -1.39 1.83 -6.38
CA ARG A 31 0.02 1.85 -6.74
C ARG A 31 0.30 3.08 -7.60
N THR A 32 1.35 3.82 -7.26
CA THR A 32 1.76 5.05 -7.96
C THR A 32 3.20 4.94 -8.47
N PRO A 33 3.48 4.14 -9.51
CA PRO A 33 4.82 4.01 -10.04
C PRO A 33 5.24 5.27 -10.81
N HIS A 34 6.55 5.48 -10.92
CA HIS A 34 7.12 6.50 -11.79
C HIS A 34 7.41 5.90 -13.17
N SER A 35 7.05 6.59 -14.25
CA SER A 35 7.50 6.28 -15.61
C SER A 35 8.99 6.64 -15.82
N SER A 36 9.53 6.29 -16.98
CA SER A 36 10.94 6.55 -17.33
C SER A 36 11.31 8.04 -17.38
N ASP A 37 10.34 8.93 -17.58
CA ASP A 37 10.50 10.39 -17.56
C ASP A 37 10.18 11.01 -16.19
N GLY A 38 9.83 10.19 -15.19
CA GLY A 38 9.49 10.64 -13.84
C GLY A 38 8.02 11.02 -13.63
N THR A 39 7.16 10.91 -14.65
CA THR A 39 5.72 11.13 -14.49
C THR A 39 5.13 10.12 -13.50
N ILE A 40 4.32 10.61 -12.56
CA ILE A 40 3.60 9.75 -11.62
C ILE A 40 2.42 9.11 -12.34
N LEU A 41 2.44 7.79 -12.44
CA LEU A 41 1.34 6.99 -12.96
C LEU A 41 0.49 6.46 -11.79
N PHE A 42 -0.68 5.91 -12.12
CA PHE A 42 -1.63 5.35 -11.17
C PHE A 42 -2.21 4.04 -11.68
N LYS A 43 -2.36 3.06 -10.78
CA LYS A 43 -3.18 1.84 -10.95
C LYS A 43 -3.67 1.30 -9.61
N GLU A 44 -4.83 0.68 -9.59
CA GLU A 44 -5.47 -0.04 -8.47
C GLU A 44 -5.53 -1.55 -8.74
N LYS A 45 -5.92 -1.95 -9.95
CA LYS A 45 -6.04 -3.37 -10.30
C LYS A 45 -4.68 -3.99 -10.53
N LEU A 46 -4.53 -5.27 -10.17
CA LEU A 46 -3.26 -5.96 -10.32
C LEU A 46 -2.86 -6.08 -11.80
N MET A 47 -3.81 -6.45 -12.65
CA MET A 47 -3.56 -6.75 -14.07
C MET A 47 -3.68 -5.54 -15.01
N GLU A 48 -4.07 -4.36 -14.51
CA GLU A 48 -4.17 -3.17 -15.36
C GLU A 48 -2.82 -2.48 -15.57
N GLU A 49 -2.71 -1.74 -16.67
CA GLU A 49 -1.56 -0.87 -16.95
C GLU A 49 -1.67 0.42 -16.15
N ALA A 50 -0.55 0.90 -15.60
CA ALA A 50 -0.51 2.18 -14.92
C ALA A 50 -0.60 3.33 -15.93
N ARG A 51 -1.43 4.32 -15.65
CA ARG A 51 -1.68 5.47 -16.54
C ARG A 51 -1.39 6.78 -15.82
N GLY A 52 -0.99 7.80 -16.58
CA GLY A 52 -0.87 9.16 -16.06
C GLY A 52 -2.22 9.66 -15.59
N ARG A 53 -2.23 10.37 -14.46
CA ARG A 53 -3.44 10.98 -13.91
C ARG A 53 -3.85 12.22 -14.69
#